data_AF-A0A820LHM2-F1
#
_entry.id   AF-A0A820LHM2-F1
#
_cell.length_a   1.000
_cell.length_b   1.000
_cell.length_c   1.000
_cell.angle_alpha   90.00
_cell.angle_beta   90.00
_cell.angle_gamma   90.00
#
_symmetry.space_group_name_H-M   'P 1'
#
loop_
_entity.id
_entity.type
_entity.pdbx_description
1 polymer ?
#
loop_
_entity_poly.entity_id
_entity_poly.type
_entity_poly.pdbx_seq_one_letter_code
_entity_poly.pdbx_strand_id
1 'polypeptide(L)'
;MPWKAIPYSDRDRSKQLSEKFDVEGIPTLVVLSADGKILTGDGCDDVLSKGAEAIRLWSTDDQKTTTSPKEYVWPGVSCKGCQVNPIMGQRYKCSTCDGYNLCSACQKNGHEHELTLVPQTLTTIETLVRKEINANP
;
A
#
# COMPACT_ATOMS: atom_id res chain seq x y z
N MET A 1 -3.12 -31.75 11.65
CA MET A 1 -2.11 -31.38 10.63
C MET A 1 -0.73 -31.64 11.20
N PRO A 2 0.07 -32.56 10.63
CA PRO A 2 1.45 -32.74 11.08
C PRO A 2 2.27 -31.52 10.62
N TRP A 3 2.79 -30.76 11.57
CA TRP A 3 3.70 -29.65 11.31
C TRP A 3 5.02 -30.21 10.76
N LYS A 4 5.50 -29.68 9.64
CA LYS A 4 6.86 -30.00 9.16
C LYS A 4 7.86 -29.34 10.11
N ALA A 5 8.74 -30.13 10.69
CA ALA A 5 9.80 -29.67 11.58
C ALA A 5 11.17 -30.00 11.00
N ILE A 6 12.17 -29.20 11.35
CA ILE A 6 13.58 -29.49 11.06
C ILE A 6 14.04 -30.58 12.04
N PRO A 7 14.71 -31.65 11.57
CA PRO A 7 15.32 -32.61 12.47
C PRO A 7 16.27 -31.94 13.46
N TYR A 8 16.27 -32.37 14.72
CA TYR A 8 17.10 -31.76 15.77
C TYR A 8 18.61 -31.75 15.45
N SER A 9 19.07 -32.76 14.71
CA SER A 9 20.48 -32.89 14.28
C SER A 9 20.87 -31.88 13.19
N ASP A 10 19.93 -31.30 12.46
CA ASP A 10 20.19 -30.36 11.35
C ASP A 10 20.26 -28.91 11.88
N ARG A 11 21.32 -28.65 12.67
CA ARG A 11 21.57 -27.36 13.30
C ARG A 11 21.84 -26.25 12.29
N ASP A 12 22.53 -26.56 11.21
CA ASP A 12 22.88 -25.59 10.17
C ASP A 12 21.63 -25.05 9.47
N ARG A 13 20.68 -25.93 9.13
CA ARG A 13 19.41 -25.49 8.56
C ARG A 13 18.59 -24.67 9.55
N SER A 14 18.59 -25.03 10.84
CA SER A 14 17.94 -24.23 11.87
C SER A 14 18.55 -22.83 11.95
N LYS A 15 19.87 -22.72 11.96
CA LYS A 15 20.60 -21.45 12.01
C LYS A 15 20.32 -20.59 10.78
N GLN A 16 20.38 -21.16 9.58
CA GLN A 16 20.08 -20.45 8.33
C GLN A 16 18.65 -19.88 8.30
N LEU A 17 17.67 -20.60 8.85
CA LEU A 17 16.31 -20.09 8.92
C LEU A 17 16.16 -19.01 9.99
N SER A 18 16.82 -19.14 11.14
CA SER A 18 16.86 -18.08 12.14
C SER A 18 17.44 -16.79 11.57
N GLU A 19 18.56 -16.86 10.85
CA GLU A 19 19.15 -15.69 10.18
C GLU A 19 18.25 -15.15 9.07
N LYS A 20 17.68 -16.03 8.23
CA LYS A 20 16.81 -15.61 7.10
C LYS A 20 15.57 -14.86 7.56
N PHE A 21 15.02 -15.24 8.71
CA PHE A 21 13.77 -14.71 9.23
C PHE A 21 13.94 -13.85 10.48
N ASP A 22 15.19 -13.46 10.78
CA ASP A 22 15.54 -12.57 11.88
C ASP A 22 14.99 -13.02 13.24
N VAL A 23 15.15 -14.31 13.55
CA VAL A 23 14.67 -14.91 14.80
C VAL A 23 15.70 -14.70 15.90
N GLU A 24 15.44 -13.72 16.77
CA GLU A 24 16.33 -13.38 17.89
C GLU A 24 16.03 -14.14 19.19
N GLY A 25 14.83 -14.72 19.33
CA GLY A 25 14.38 -15.33 20.57
C GLY A 25 13.21 -16.28 20.40
N ILE A 26 12.70 -16.79 21.52
CA ILE A 26 11.47 -17.59 21.57
C ILE A 26 10.47 -16.94 22.53
N PRO A 27 9.16 -16.97 22.24
CA PRO A 27 8.54 -17.46 21.00
C PRO A 27 8.64 -16.47 19.83
N THR A 28 8.74 -16.99 18.60
CA THR A 28 8.66 -16.20 17.35
C THR A 28 7.74 -16.91 16.36
N LEU A 29 6.85 -16.15 15.72
CA LEU A 29 5.94 -16.65 14.69
C LEU A 29 6.07 -15.78 13.44
N VAL A 30 6.67 -16.34 12.40
CA VAL A 30 6.78 -15.71 11.08
C VAL A 30 5.74 -16.33 10.17
N VAL A 31 4.92 -15.50 9.54
CA VAL A 31 3.85 -15.95 8.64
C VAL A 31 4.27 -15.71 7.21
N LEU A 32 4.14 -16.74 6.37
CA LEU A 32 4.52 -16.71 4.97
C LEU A 32 3.29 -16.90 4.07
N SER A 33 3.29 -16.25 2.91
CA SER A 33 2.37 -16.53 1.82
C SER A 33 2.72 -17.82 1.09
N ALA A 34 1.84 -18.27 0.18
CA ALA A 34 2.05 -19.47 -0.61
C ALA A 34 3.29 -19.41 -1.52
N ASP A 35 3.69 -18.22 -1.97
CA ASP A 35 4.91 -17.98 -2.75
C ASP A 35 6.17 -17.79 -1.88
N GLY A 36 6.04 -17.90 -0.55
CA GLY A 36 7.15 -17.85 0.40
C GLY A 36 7.60 -16.44 0.80
N LYS A 37 6.82 -15.39 0.49
CA LYS A 37 7.06 -14.04 1.00
C LYS A 37 6.61 -13.93 2.46
N ILE A 38 7.29 -13.08 3.21
CA ILE A 38 6.93 -12.80 4.61
C ILE A 38 5.71 -11.87 4.62
N LEU A 39 4.61 -12.34 5.20
CA LEU A 39 3.40 -11.55 5.46
C LEU A 39 3.53 -10.74 6.76
N THR A 40 4.15 -11.35 7.78
CA THR A 40 4.51 -10.69 9.05
C THR A 40 5.63 -11.45 9.76
N GLY A 41 6.57 -10.73 10.38
CA GLY A 41 7.54 -11.28 11.34
C GLY A 41 7.01 -11.26 12.78
N ASP A 42 6.00 -10.45 13.05
CA ASP A 42 5.45 -10.16 14.38
C ASP A 42 4.18 -10.99 14.65
N GLY A 43 4.14 -12.22 14.16
CA GLY A 43 2.92 -13.03 14.20
C GLY A 43 2.41 -13.30 15.62
N CYS A 44 3.30 -13.33 16.61
CA CYS A 44 2.92 -13.45 18.02
C CYS A 44 2.11 -12.23 18.49
N ASP A 45 2.57 -11.02 18.18
CA ASP A 45 1.89 -9.77 18.56
C ASP A 45 0.57 -9.61 17.81
N ASP A 46 0.53 -10.00 16.54
CA ASP A 46 -0.70 -10.05 15.76
C ASP A 46 -1.76 -10.94 16.43
N VAL A 47 -1.38 -12.14 16.88
CA VAL A 47 -2.31 -13.06 17.58
C VAL A 47 -2.70 -12.53 18.95
N LEU A 48 -1.75 -12.00 19.72
CA LEU A 48 -2.01 -11.45 21.05
C LEU A 48 -2.99 -10.27 20.99
N SER A 49 -2.84 -9.40 19.99
CA SER A 49 -3.66 -8.20 19.85
C SER A 49 -5.01 -8.44 19.15
N LYS A 50 -5.06 -9.30 18.13
CA LYS A 50 -6.24 -9.45 17.24
C LYS A 50 -6.93 -10.81 17.38
N GLY A 51 -6.32 -11.78 18.06
CA GLY A 51 -6.85 -13.14 18.19
C GLY A 51 -7.07 -13.80 16.83
N ALA A 52 -8.24 -14.40 16.63
CA ALA A 52 -8.58 -15.12 15.39
C ALA A 52 -8.61 -14.23 14.13
N GLU A 53 -8.80 -12.91 14.27
CA GLU A 53 -8.77 -11.99 13.13
C GLU A 53 -7.37 -11.88 12.49
N ALA A 54 -6.30 -12.15 13.26
CA ALA A 54 -4.94 -12.22 12.70
C ALA A 54 -4.86 -13.25 11.55
N ILE A 55 -5.49 -14.42 11.73
CA ILE A 55 -5.50 -15.48 10.72
C ILE A 55 -6.22 -15.02 9.46
N ARG A 56 -7.33 -14.27 9.60
CA ARG A 56 -8.06 -13.75 8.44
C ARG A 56 -7.24 -12.74 7.66
N LEU A 57 -6.52 -11.85 8.35
CA LEU A 57 -5.63 -10.87 7.73
C LEU A 57 -4.45 -11.52 7.00
N TRP A 58 -3.96 -12.67 7.49
CA TRP A 58 -2.90 -13.42 6.81
C TRP A 58 -3.43 -14.30 5.66
N SER A 59 -4.74 -14.58 5.64
CA SER A 59 -5.37 -15.44 4.63
C SER A 59 -5.83 -14.69 3.39
N THR A 60 -5.85 -13.35 3.42
CA THR A 60 -6.12 -12.55 2.23
C THR A 60 -4.86 -12.52 1.37
N ASP A 61 -4.93 -13.18 0.21
CA ASP A 61 -3.90 -13.20 -0.85
C ASP A 61 -3.59 -11.78 -1.39
N ASP A 62 -4.44 -10.81 -1.06
CA ASP A 62 -4.19 -9.40 -1.26
C ASP A 62 -3.26 -8.84 -0.18
N GLN A 63 -1.98 -8.88 -0.51
CA GLN A 63 -1.10 -7.73 -0.37
C GLN A 63 -1.32 -6.89 0.90
N LYS A 64 -0.67 -7.30 1.99
CA LYS A 64 0.08 -6.32 2.76
C LYS A 64 1.27 -5.91 1.88
N THR A 65 0.99 -5.15 0.81
CA THR A 65 1.96 -4.18 0.31
C THR A 65 2.30 -3.35 1.53
N THR A 66 3.47 -3.66 2.09
CA THR A 66 4.19 -2.80 3.01
C THR A 66 3.99 -1.38 2.53
N THR A 67 3.43 -0.60 3.43
CA THR A 67 3.16 0.83 3.39
C THR A 67 4.39 1.59 2.88
N SER A 68 4.63 1.57 1.57
CA SER A 68 5.13 2.74 0.89
C SER A 68 3.90 3.32 0.22
N PRO A 69 3.41 4.49 0.64
CA PRO A 69 2.59 5.26 -0.27
C PRO A 69 3.49 5.43 -1.49
N LYS A 70 3.16 4.80 -2.62
CA LYS A 70 3.61 5.36 -3.88
C LYS A 70 3.12 6.81 -3.82
N GLU A 71 4.08 7.71 -3.65
CA GLU A 71 3.86 9.11 -3.40
C GLU A 71 3.38 9.72 -4.72
N TYR A 72 2.10 9.50 -5.04
CA TYR A 72 1.52 9.97 -6.29
C TYR A 72 1.43 11.48 -6.22
N VAL A 73 2.22 12.18 -7.02
CA VAL A 73 2.20 13.63 -7.13
C VAL A 73 1.37 14.02 -8.34
N TRP A 74 0.49 15.01 -8.18
CA TRP A 74 -0.21 15.65 -9.30
C TRP A 74 0.32 17.08 -9.51
N PRO A 75 1.42 17.28 -10.26
CA PRO A 75 2.05 18.59 -10.41
C PRO A 75 1.13 19.63 -11.05
N GLY A 76 1.03 20.79 -10.40
CA GLY A 76 0.21 21.91 -10.86
C GLY A 76 -1.29 21.70 -10.68
N VAL A 77 -1.72 20.64 -9.97
CA VAL A 77 -3.12 20.42 -9.62
C VAL A 77 -3.32 20.84 -8.16
N SER A 78 -4.18 21.82 -7.95
CA SER A 78 -4.53 22.32 -6.63
C SER A 78 -5.88 21.78 -6.14
N CYS A 79 -5.95 21.48 -4.85
CA CYS A 79 -7.22 21.16 -4.19
C CYS A 79 -8.04 22.43 -3.98
N LYS A 80 -9.31 22.47 -4.40
CA LYS A 80 -10.19 23.61 -4.17
C LYS A 80 -10.70 23.75 -2.73
N GLY A 81 -10.65 22.68 -1.95
CA GLY A 81 -11.05 22.68 -0.53
C GLY A 81 -9.97 23.22 0.42
N CYS A 82 -8.73 22.74 0.29
CA CYS A 82 -7.64 23.11 1.21
C CYS A 82 -6.46 23.83 0.53
N GLN A 83 -6.55 24.13 -0.77
CA GLN A 83 -5.54 24.84 -1.55
C GLN A 83 -4.17 24.15 -1.65
N VAL A 84 -4.04 22.89 -1.19
CA VAL A 84 -2.79 22.14 -1.36
C VAL A 84 -2.45 21.98 -2.84
N ASN A 85 -1.19 22.24 -3.18
CA ASN A 85 -0.63 22.11 -4.51
C ASN A 85 0.86 21.72 -4.37
N PRO A 86 1.32 20.60 -4.95
CA PRO A 86 0.53 19.61 -5.69
C PRO A 86 -0.35 18.75 -4.78
N ILE A 87 -1.46 18.22 -5.30
CA ILE A 87 -2.20 17.15 -4.61
C ILE A 87 -1.31 15.92 -4.51
N MET A 88 -1.17 15.39 -3.30
CA MET A 88 -0.45 14.16 -3.00
C MET A 88 -1.44 13.01 -2.77
N GLY A 89 -1.23 11.88 -3.41
CA GLY A 89 -2.10 10.69 -3.34
C GLY A 89 -3.27 10.73 -4.32
N GLN A 90 -4.46 10.35 -3.85
CA GLN A 90 -5.67 10.29 -4.68
C GLN A 90 -6.17 11.70 -5.02
N ARG A 91 -6.49 11.90 -6.31
CA ARG A 91 -7.11 13.10 -6.86
C ARG A 91 -8.53 12.79 -7.29
N TYR A 92 -9.46 13.66 -6.90
CA TYR A 92 -10.86 13.60 -7.33
C TYR A 92 -11.16 14.82 -8.20
N LYS A 93 -11.84 14.62 -9.32
CA LYS A 93 -12.30 15.71 -10.18
C LYS A 93 -13.82 15.79 -10.16
N CYS A 94 -14.34 17.01 -10.23
CA CYS A 94 -15.75 17.21 -10.53
C CYS A 94 -16.02 16.93 -12.01
N SER A 95 -17.10 16.22 -12.33
CA SER A 95 -17.54 16.04 -13.72
C SER A 95 -18.20 17.28 -14.32
N THR A 96 -18.69 18.18 -13.46
CA THR A 96 -19.51 19.34 -13.85
C THR A 96 -18.73 20.66 -13.80
N CYS A 97 -17.90 20.85 -12.77
CA CYS A 97 -17.14 22.08 -12.59
C CYS A 97 -15.79 22.01 -13.30
N ASP A 98 -15.50 23.02 -14.11
CA ASP A 98 -14.22 23.12 -14.81
C ASP A 98 -13.05 23.30 -13.83
N GLY A 99 -11.99 22.52 -14.03
CA GLY A 99 -10.77 22.57 -13.21
C GLY A 99 -10.96 22.29 -11.71
N TYR A 100 -12.10 21.75 -11.28
CA TYR A 100 -12.38 21.53 -9.85
C TYR A 100 -11.82 20.18 -9.39
N ASN A 101 -10.79 20.25 -8.54
CA ASN A 101 -10.08 19.08 -8.02
C ASN A 101 -10.07 19.09 -6.50
N LEU A 102 -10.15 17.90 -5.89
CA LEU A 102 -10.04 17.72 -4.44
C LEU A 102 -9.03 16.60 -4.11
N CYS A 103 -8.32 16.77 -3.00
CA CYS A 103 -7.50 15.71 -2.41
C CYS A 103 -8.39 14.71 -1.63
N SER A 104 -7.83 13.56 -1.27
CA SER A 104 -8.51 12.53 -0.46
C SER A 104 -9.06 13.04 0.87
N ALA A 105 -8.44 14.05 1.48
CA ALA A 105 -8.92 14.65 2.70
C ALA A 105 -10.19 15.50 2.48
N CYS A 106 -10.20 16.32 1.43
CA CYS A 106 -11.32 17.23 1.15
C CYS A 106 -12.49 16.55 0.46
N GLN A 107 -12.27 15.47 -0.29
CA GLN A 107 -13.36 14.72 -0.93
C GLN A 107 -14.38 14.19 0.09
N LYS A 108 -13.95 13.88 1.33
CA LYS A 108 -14.85 13.45 2.43
C LYS A 108 -15.91 14.49 2.81
N ASN A 109 -15.60 15.76 2.60
CA ASN A 109 -16.54 16.86 2.88
C ASN A 109 -17.53 17.09 1.72
N GLY A 110 -17.36 16.37 0.61
CA GLY A 110 -18.18 16.49 -0.58
C GLY A 110 -17.96 17.80 -1.34
N HIS A 111 -18.67 17.88 -2.46
CA HIS A 111 -18.92 19.07 -3.26
C HIS A 111 -20.33 18.90 -3.84
N GLU A 112 -20.99 19.99 -4.25
CA GLU A 112 -22.39 19.95 -4.73
C GLU A 112 -22.61 19.02 -5.93
N HIS A 113 -21.55 18.78 -6.71
CA HIS A 113 -21.55 17.88 -7.86
C HIS A 113 -20.77 16.60 -7.60
N GLU A 114 -21.09 15.57 -8.37
CA GLU A 114 -20.42 14.27 -8.30
C GLU A 114 -18.91 14.38 -8.51
N LEU A 115 -18.16 13.72 -7.63
CA LEU A 115 -16.71 13.65 -7.65
C LEU A 115 -16.27 12.27 -8.14
N THR A 116 -15.50 12.24 -9.22
CA THR A 116 -14.92 11.00 -9.76
C THR A 116 -13.46 10.90 -9.35
N LEU A 117 -13.05 9.73 -8.85
CA LEU A 117 -11.63 9.40 -8.64
C LEU A 117 -10.92 9.42 -9.99
N VAL A 118 -9.85 10.21 -10.11
CA VAL A 118 -9.03 10.23 -11.32
C VAL A 118 -8.09 9.02 -11.28
N PRO A 119 -8.20 8.08 -12.24
CA PRO A 119 -7.33 6.91 -12.26
C PRO A 119 -5.87 7.31 -12.49
N GLN A 120 -4.97 6.56 -11.86
CA GLN A 120 -3.54 6.84 -11.84
C GLN A 120 -2.89 6.85 -13.24
N THR A 121 -3.48 6.13 -14.20
CA THR A 121 -3.03 6.03 -15.60
C THR A 121 -3.11 7.33 -16.39
N LEU A 122 -3.88 8.32 -15.91
CA LEU A 122 -4.02 9.61 -16.58
C LEU A 122 -2.85 10.57 -16.31
N THR A 123 -2.02 10.32 -15.28
CA THR A 123 -0.80 11.12 -15.03
C THR A 123 0.22 10.98 -16.15
N THR A 124 0.35 9.78 -16.73
CA THR A 124 1.28 9.52 -17.83
C THR A 124 0.84 10.25 -19.09
N ILE A 125 -0.45 10.21 -19.43
CA ILE A 125 -0.98 10.89 -20.62
C ILE A 125 -0.94 12.42 -20.45
N GLU A 126 -1.39 12.97 -19.31
CA GLU A 126 -1.33 14.42 -19.08
C GLU A 126 0.12 14.95 -19.08
N THR A 127 1.08 14.17 -18.57
CA THR A 127 2.50 14.52 -18.58
C THR A 127 3.11 14.44 -19.99
N LEU A 128 2.75 13.42 -20.78
CA LEU A 128 3.20 13.27 -22.16
C LEU A 128 2.63 14.39 -23.05
N VAL A 129 1.34 14.68 -22.93
CA VAL A 129 0.67 15.77 -23.68
C VAL A 129 1.28 17.14 -23.33
N ARG A 130 1.58 17.42 -22.05
CA ARG A 130 2.28 18.66 -21.66
C ARG A 130 3.71 18.73 -22.20
N LYS A 131 4.42 17.60 -22.28
CA LYS A 131 5.76 17.56 -22.90
C LYS A 131 5.69 17.82 -24.40
N GLU A 132 4.71 17.25 -25.10
CA GLU A 132 4.53 17.47 -26.55
C GLU A 132 4.11 18.91 -26.87
N ILE A 133 3.20 19.50 -26.10
CA ILE A 133 2.78 20.90 -26.28
C ILE A 133 3.95 21.87 -26.06
N ASN A 134 4.82 21.61 -25.07
CA ASN A 134 5.97 22.47 -24.78
C ASN A 134 7.21 22.16 -25.64
N ALA A 135 7.22 21.04 -26.37
CA ALA A 135 8.31 20.64 -27.26
C ALA A 135 8.11 21.08 -28.72
N ASN A 136 6.95 21.64 -29.06
CA ASN A 136 6.63 22.11 -30.40
C ASN A 136 6.30 23.62 -30.36
N PRO A 137 7.33 24.49 -30.35
CA PRO A 137 7.16 25.95 -30.32
C PRO A 137 6.55 26.52 -31.62
#